data_AF-A0A7S0W5A7-F1
#
_entry.id   AF-A0A7S0W5A7-F1
#
_cell.length_a   1.000
_cell.length_b   1.000
_cell.length_c   1.000
_cell.angle_alpha   90.00
_cell.angle_beta   90.00
_cell.angle_gamma   90.00
#
_symmetry.space_group_name_H-M   'P 1'
#
loop_
_entity.id
_entity.type
_entity.pdbx_description
1 polymer ?
#
loop_
_entity_poly.entity_id
_entity_poly.type
_entity_poly.pdbx_seq_one_letter_code
_entity_poly.pdbx_strand_id
1 'polypeptide(L)'
;DHVRAEAATNDKLWSFRKHFATQYACSILAAHALQVPAASPDRLLISVRQGDVTLACATSSIGCDPSLSHMPGFVPFRMTRMLTTIISPIGLEGGFSAAIAAAAMALSNPTRQLKHHLYVLLREHLHAQAPPKPAASTPQQQSEHNKQIVQRATQFAGQVLERVSSLSPATSMARAAEGAKGEELPPPLNFKVIELIRAAADTHQQIQMPPLWHPWA
;
A
#
# COMPACT_ATOMS: atom_id res chain seq x y z
N ASP A 1 7.10 15.39 19.29
CA ASP A 1 8.07 16.33 19.87
C ASP A 1 9.45 16.32 19.24
N HIS A 2 10.05 15.15 18.99
CA HIS A 2 11.38 15.08 18.35
C HIS A 2 11.49 15.85 17.02
N VAL A 3 10.58 15.60 16.07
CA VAL A 3 10.52 16.36 14.80
C VAL A 3 10.37 17.87 15.02
N ARG A 4 9.64 18.27 16.06
CA ARG A 4 9.43 19.68 16.41
C ARG A 4 10.68 20.33 16.98
N ALA A 5 11.47 19.58 17.77
CA ALA A 5 12.73 20.05 18.32
C ALA A 5 13.79 20.28 17.22
N GLU A 6 13.79 19.42 16.20
CA GLU A 6 14.71 19.52 15.05
C GLU A 6 14.26 20.58 14.02
N ALA A 7 12.96 20.87 13.94
CA ALA A 7 12.43 21.89 13.05
C ALA A 7 12.64 23.31 13.64
N ALA A 8 13.66 24.02 13.15
CA ALA A 8 14.02 25.37 13.61
C ALA A 8 12.91 26.44 13.46
N THR A 9 11.87 26.21 12.65
CA THR A 9 10.78 27.18 12.41
C THR A 9 9.48 26.44 12.08
N ASN A 10 8.32 27.01 12.42
CA ASN A 10 7.01 26.42 12.11
C ASN A 10 6.80 26.18 10.61
N ASP A 11 7.37 27.04 9.74
CA ASP A 11 7.29 26.86 8.28
C ASP A 11 8.00 25.59 7.80
N LYS A 12 9.15 25.28 8.41
CA LYS A 12 9.89 24.04 8.14
C LYS A 12 9.12 22.83 8.66
N LEU A 13 8.51 22.93 9.84
CA LEU A 13 7.66 21.88 10.40
C LEU A 13 6.44 21.60 9.51
N TRP A 14 5.78 22.65 8.99
CA TRP A 14 4.65 22.52 8.07
C TRP A 14 5.08 21.85 6.76
N SER A 15 6.17 22.33 6.17
CA SER A 15 6.73 21.77 4.93
C SER A 15 7.13 20.29 5.10
N PHE A 16 7.77 19.96 6.21
CA PHE A 16 8.10 18.58 6.60
C PHE A 16 6.84 17.72 6.66
N ARG A 17 5.80 18.14 7.38
CA ARG A 17 4.56 17.37 7.53
C ARG A 17 3.87 17.10 6.20
N LYS A 18 3.82 18.12 5.33
CA LYS A 18 3.23 18.01 4.00
C LYS A 18 4.00 17.04 3.12
N HIS A 19 5.33 17.13 3.11
CA HIS A 19 6.20 16.25 2.34
C HIS A 19 6.14 14.81 2.85
N PHE A 20 6.27 14.63 4.16
CA PHE A 20 6.14 13.35 4.85
C PHE A 20 4.80 12.66 4.55
N ALA A 21 3.68 13.38 4.67
CA ALA A 21 2.36 12.83 4.37
C ALA A 21 2.25 12.38 2.91
N THR A 22 2.78 13.16 1.97
CA THR A 22 2.73 12.83 0.54
C THR A 22 3.60 11.61 0.20
N GLN A 23 4.84 11.57 0.69
CA GLN A 23 5.73 10.44 0.45
C GLN A 23 5.22 9.17 1.13
N TYR A 24 4.76 9.28 2.37
CA TYR A 24 4.23 8.13 3.08
C TYR A 24 2.97 7.59 2.42
N ALA A 25 2.08 8.46 1.92
CA ALA A 25 0.91 8.06 1.14
C ALA A 25 1.30 7.23 -0.09
N CYS A 26 2.31 7.66 -0.86
CA CYS A 26 2.81 6.91 -2.01
C CYS A 26 3.39 5.55 -1.62
N SER A 27 4.18 5.50 -0.54
CA SER A 27 4.76 4.25 -0.02
C SER A 27 3.68 3.28 0.48
N ILE A 28 2.65 3.78 1.16
CA ILE A 28 1.51 2.97 1.61
C ILE A 28 0.68 2.46 0.43
N LEU A 29 0.45 3.29 -0.61
CA LEU A 29 -0.24 2.84 -1.81
C LEU A 29 0.52 1.69 -2.49
N ALA A 30 1.85 1.82 -2.62
CA ALA A 30 2.69 0.75 -3.17
C ALA A 30 2.65 -0.51 -2.31
N ALA A 31 2.75 -0.37 -0.98
CA ALA A 31 2.64 -1.48 -0.04
C ALA A 31 1.28 -2.18 -0.13
N HIS A 32 0.18 -1.43 -0.18
CA HIS A 32 -1.16 -1.98 -0.33
C HIS A 32 -1.35 -2.69 -1.69
N ALA A 33 -0.88 -2.08 -2.78
CA ALA A 33 -0.94 -2.67 -4.12
C ALA A 33 -0.22 -4.02 -4.16
N LEU A 34 0.97 -4.09 -3.54
CA LEU A 34 1.83 -5.27 -3.51
C LEU A 34 1.64 -6.19 -2.29
N GLN A 35 0.58 -5.97 -1.49
CA GLN A 35 0.35 -6.74 -0.24
C GLN A 35 1.61 -6.86 0.63
N VAL A 36 2.37 -5.78 0.76
CA VAL A 36 3.50 -5.75 1.68
C VAL A 36 2.93 -5.69 3.10
N PRO A 37 3.38 -6.57 4.02
CA PRO A 37 2.87 -6.57 5.38
C PRO A 37 3.22 -5.28 6.11
N ALA A 38 2.43 -4.93 7.12
CA ALA A 38 2.66 -3.72 7.90
C ALA A 38 4.07 -3.72 8.52
N ALA A 39 4.89 -2.76 8.12
CA ALA A 39 6.28 -2.67 8.55
C ALA A 39 6.40 -2.45 10.06
N SER A 40 7.39 -3.08 10.68
CA SER A 40 7.86 -2.76 12.02
C SER A 40 8.60 -1.41 12.03
N PRO A 41 8.72 -0.71 13.17
CA PRO A 41 9.34 0.63 13.23
C PRO A 41 10.79 0.67 12.76
N ASP A 42 11.55 -0.41 12.95
CA ASP A 42 12.93 -0.58 12.47
C ASP A 42 13.07 -0.52 10.95
N ARG A 43 11.99 -0.82 10.22
CA ARG A 43 11.96 -0.82 8.76
C ARG A 43 11.43 0.49 8.17
N LEU A 44 10.94 1.41 9.00
CA LEU A 44 10.43 2.71 8.55
C LEU A 44 11.49 3.79 8.75
N LEU A 45 12.25 4.08 7.70
CA LEU A 45 13.28 5.11 7.74
C LEU A 45 12.68 6.46 7.37
N ILE A 46 12.85 7.46 8.24
CA ILE A 46 12.32 8.82 8.05
C ILE A 46 13.47 9.81 8.10
N SER A 47 13.65 10.58 7.03
CA SER A 47 14.61 11.69 6.99
C SER A 47 14.05 12.84 7.82
N VAL A 48 14.66 13.15 8.97
CA VAL A 48 14.18 14.20 9.88
C VAL A 48 14.27 15.61 9.26
N ARG A 49 15.19 15.84 8.32
CA ARG A 49 15.41 17.15 7.68
C ARG A 49 14.41 17.45 6.56
N GLN A 50 14.06 16.44 5.77
CA GLN A 50 13.23 16.62 4.56
C GLN A 50 11.85 15.99 4.70
N GLY A 51 11.70 14.94 5.52
CA GLY A 51 10.49 14.15 5.64
C GLY A 51 10.40 13.01 4.63
N ASP A 52 11.51 12.64 3.97
CA ASP A 52 11.54 11.49 3.07
C ASP A 52 11.28 10.19 3.83
N VAL A 53 10.55 9.26 3.21
CA VAL A 53 10.16 8.00 3.83
C VAL A 53 10.54 6.80 2.99
N THR A 54 11.33 5.90 3.58
CA THR A 54 11.76 4.66 2.93
C THR A 54 11.36 3.45 3.77
N LEU A 55 10.70 2.48 3.13
CA LEU A 55 10.42 1.18 3.72
C LEU A 55 11.57 0.22 3.42
N ALA A 56 12.42 -0.05 4.42
CA ALA A 56 13.51 -0.99 4.31
C ALA A 56 13.00 -2.44 4.33
N CYS A 57 13.61 -3.32 3.54
CA CYS A 57 13.28 -4.75 3.49
C CYS A 57 11.78 -5.05 3.27
N ALA A 58 11.15 -4.29 2.37
CA ALA A 58 9.77 -4.52 1.95
C ALA A 58 9.69 -5.74 1.04
N THR A 59 9.28 -6.88 1.60
CA THR A 59 9.02 -8.10 0.83
C THR A 59 7.52 -8.20 0.53
N SER A 60 7.19 -8.31 -0.75
CA SER A 60 5.83 -8.60 -1.20
C SER A 60 5.35 -9.95 -0.64
N SER A 61 4.11 -10.02 -0.16
CA SER A 61 3.45 -11.28 0.20
C SER A 61 2.49 -11.77 -0.90
N ILE A 62 2.58 -11.18 -2.11
CA ILE A 62 1.81 -11.63 -3.28
C ILE A 62 2.04 -13.13 -3.50
N GLY A 63 0.95 -13.90 -3.52
CA GLY A 63 0.99 -15.34 -3.76
C GLY A 63 1.16 -16.20 -2.51
N CYS A 64 1.35 -15.60 -1.33
CA CYS A 64 1.03 -16.26 -0.07
C CYS A 64 -0.48 -16.44 0.07
N ASP A 65 -0.89 -17.40 0.89
CA ASP A 65 -2.29 -17.71 1.11
C ASP A 65 -3.08 -16.44 1.51
N PRO A 66 -4.12 -16.04 0.74
CA PRO A 66 -4.87 -14.81 1.00
C PRO A 66 -5.52 -14.81 2.39
N SER A 67 -5.67 -15.96 3.04
CA SER A 67 -6.10 -16.07 4.42
C SER A 67 -5.20 -15.30 5.40
N LEU A 68 -3.88 -15.24 5.15
CA LEU A 68 -2.92 -14.57 6.05
C LEU A 68 -3.13 -13.06 6.12
N SER A 69 -3.63 -12.44 5.05
CA SER A 69 -3.93 -10.99 5.01
C SER A 69 -5.33 -10.65 5.53
N HIS A 70 -6.19 -11.65 5.74
CA HIS A 70 -7.53 -11.52 6.30
C HIS A 70 -7.65 -12.10 7.72
N MET A 71 -6.53 -12.53 8.32
CA MET A 71 -6.52 -12.99 9.70
C MET A 71 -6.99 -11.86 10.64
N PRO A 72 -7.87 -12.15 11.61
CA PRO A 72 -8.26 -11.18 12.61
C PRO A 72 -7.00 -10.68 13.34
N GLY A 73 -6.82 -9.36 13.33
CA GLY A 73 -5.69 -8.68 13.96
C GLY A 73 -4.60 -8.20 13.02
N PHE A 74 -4.78 -8.32 11.70
CA PHE A 74 -3.86 -7.73 10.73
C PHE A 74 -4.30 -6.32 10.32
N VAL A 75 -3.42 -5.34 10.48
CA VAL A 75 -3.64 -3.98 9.97
C VAL A 75 -3.20 -3.88 8.50
N PRO A 76 -3.93 -3.17 7.62
CA PRO A 76 -3.60 -3.09 6.20
C PRO A 76 -2.26 -2.41 5.94
N PHE A 77 -1.88 -1.46 6.80
CA PHE A 77 -0.56 -0.84 6.83
C PHE A 77 -0.29 -0.21 8.19
N ARG A 78 0.94 0.24 8.42
CA ARG A 78 1.34 0.90 9.67
C ARG A 78 0.73 2.30 9.76
N MET A 79 -0.21 2.51 10.67
CA MET A 79 -0.74 3.84 10.98
C MET A 79 -0.93 3.99 12.49
N THR A 80 0.18 3.98 13.22
CA THR A 80 0.18 4.09 14.67
C THR A 80 -0.10 5.51 15.14
N ARG A 81 -0.41 5.68 16.43
CA ARG A 81 -0.69 6.97 17.05
C ARG A 81 0.44 7.98 16.87
N MET A 82 1.70 7.55 16.84
CA MET A 82 2.82 8.45 16.59
C MET A 82 2.78 9.03 15.18
N LEU A 83 2.55 8.18 14.16
CA LEU A 83 2.49 8.61 12.77
C LEU A 83 1.30 9.53 12.51
N THR A 84 0.14 9.23 13.09
CA THR A 84 -1.04 10.12 12.99
C THR A 84 -0.78 11.47 13.65
N THR A 85 -0.04 11.49 14.77
CA THR A 85 0.36 12.73 15.46
C THR A 85 1.38 13.55 14.65
N ILE A 86 2.31 12.88 13.94
CA ILE A 86 3.27 13.54 13.06
C ILE A 86 2.54 14.22 11.88
N ILE A 87 1.65 13.50 11.20
CA ILE A 87 0.90 13.99 10.03
C ILE A 87 -0.12 15.06 10.42
N SER A 88 -0.67 14.99 11.63
CA SER A 88 -1.84 15.72 12.13
C SER A 88 -3.18 15.24 11.55
N PRO A 89 -4.31 15.37 12.28
CA PRO A 89 -5.63 14.94 11.79
C PRO A 89 -6.03 15.63 10.47
N ILE A 90 -5.78 16.94 10.36
CA ILE A 90 -6.08 17.73 9.16
C ILE A 90 -5.22 17.26 7.97
N GLY A 91 -3.94 16.97 8.24
CA GLY A 91 -3.04 16.41 7.23
C GLY A 91 -3.45 15.00 6.79
N LEU A 92 -4.06 14.21 7.67
CA LEU A 92 -4.47 12.83 7.41
C LEU A 92 -5.73 12.77 6.53
N GLU A 93 -6.77 13.51 6.91
CA GLU A 93 -8.04 13.53 6.17
C GLU A 93 -7.90 14.28 4.84
N GLY A 94 -7.12 15.36 4.81
CA GLY A 94 -6.88 16.14 3.60
C GLY A 94 -5.70 15.62 2.78
N GLY A 95 -4.48 16.02 3.18
CA GLY A 95 -3.27 15.85 2.37
C GLY A 95 -2.91 14.39 2.08
N PHE A 96 -2.94 13.53 3.09
CA PHE A 96 -2.57 12.11 2.99
C PHE A 96 -3.60 11.33 2.16
N SER A 97 -4.89 11.46 2.47
CA SER A 97 -5.96 10.76 1.72
C SER A 97 -6.00 11.19 0.26
N ALA A 98 -5.85 12.50 -0.01
CA ALA A 98 -5.82 13.03 -1.37
C ALA A 98 -4.57 12.57 -2.14
N ALA A 99 -3.41 12.47 -1.48
CA ALA A 99 -2.19 11.97 -2.10
C ALA A 99 -2.32 10.49 -2.51
N ILE A 100 -2.89 9.62 -1.66
CA ILE A 100 -3.18 8.22 -2.01
C ILE A 100 -4.11 8.16 -3.23
N ALA A 101 -5.21 8.91 -3.18
CA ALA A 101 -6.23 8.92 -4.23
C ALA A 101 -5.66 9.41 -5.58
N ALA A 102 -4.88 10.49 -5.56
CA ALA A 102 -4.23 11.05 -6.75
C ALA A 102 -3.17 10.09 -7.32
N ALA A 103 -2.36 9.46 -6.46
CA ALA A 103 -1.37 8.47 -6.89
C ALA A 103 -2.05 7.21 -7.47
N ALA A 104 -3.16 6.75 -6.89
CA ALA A 104 -3.94 5.62 -7.40
C ALA A 104 -4.56 5.93 -8.77
N MET A 105 -5.09 7.14 -8.95
CA MET A 105 -5.57 7.62 -10.24
C MET A 105 -4.44 7.66 -11.29
N ALA A 106 -3.28 8.18 -10.90
CA ALA A 106 -2.12 8.28 -11.79
C ALA A 106 -1.63 6.89 -12.25
N LEU A 107 -1.63 5.89 -11.36
CA LEU A 107 -1.22 4.51 -11.67
C LEU A 107 -2.27 3.74 -12.47
N SER A 108 -3.55 4.08 -12.30
CA SER A 108 -4.67 3.47 -13.02
C SER A 108 -4.82 4.00 -14.45
N ASN A 109 -4.08 5.05 -14.82
CA ASN A 109 -4.15 5.63 -16.15
C ASN A 109 -3.61 4.63 -17.21
N PRO A 110 -4.40 4.31 -18.26
CA PRO A 110 -4.02 3.31 -19.27
C PRO A 110 -2.75 3.66 -20.06
N THR A 111 -2.38 4.95 -20.12
CA THR A 111 -1.19 5.42 -20.84
C THR A 111 0.13 4.92 -20.24
N ARG A 112 0.17 4.60 -18.94
CA ARG A 112 1.42 4.31 -18.21
C ARG A 112 1.94 2.89 -18.39
N GLN A 113 1.24 2.03 -19.13
CA GLN A 113 1.64 0.63 -19.39
C GLN A 113 2.10 -0.13 -18.13
N LEU A 114 1.54 0.20 -16.96
CA LEU A 114 1.95 -0.37 -15.67
C LEU A 114 1.82 -1.90 -15.67
N LYS A 115 0.80 -2.41 -16.36
CA LYS A 115 0.57 -3.85 -16.56
C LYS A 115 1.79 -4.58 -17.11
N HIS A 116 2.49 -4.01 -18.11
CA HIS A 116 3.64 -4.65 -18.73
C HIS A 116 4.84 -4.68 -17.79
N HIS A 117 5.09 -3.58 -17.08
CA HIS A 117 6.15 -3.49 -16.08
C HIS A 117 5.93 -4.48 -14.92
N LEU A 118 4.69 -4.54 -14.40
CA LEU A 118 4.32 -5.48 -13.33
C LEU A 118 4.48 -6.93 -13.78
N TYR A 119 4.12 -7.26 -15.02
CA TYR A 119 4.28 -8.61 -15.55
C TYR A 119 5.73 -9.08 -15.52
N VAL A 120 6.67 -8.24 -15.99
CA VAL A 120 8.10 -8.57 -15.99
C VAL A 120 8.62 -8.73 -14.56
N LEU A 121 8.32 -7.77 -13.68
CA LEU A 121 8.82 -7.79 -12.30
C LEU A 121 8.27 -8.98 -11.48
N LEU A 122 6.98 -9.26 -11.60
CA LEU A 122 6.34 -10.37 -10.87
C LEU A 122 6.80 -11.72 -11.40
N ARG A 123 7.04 -11.85 -12.71
CA ARG A 123 7.61 -13.07 -13.28
C ARG A 123 9.00 -13.36 -12.70
N GLU A 124 9.88 -12.36 -12.65
CA GLU A 124 11.22 -12.51 -12.06
C GLU A 124 11.14 -12.83 -10.56
N HIS A 125 10.24 -12.16 -9.83
CA HIS A 125 10.03 -12.42 -8.41
C HIS A 125 9.57 -13.86 -8.14
N LEU A 126 8.61 -14.38 -8.92
CA LEU A 126 8.13 -15.76 -8.79
C LEU A 126 9.19 -16.78 -9.19
N HIS A 127 10.04 -16.48 -10.17
CA HIS A 127 11.19 -17.31 -10.50
C HIS A 127 12.20 -17.36 -9.35
N ALA A 128 12.48 -16.24 -8.69
CA ALA A 128 13.40 -16.17 -7.56
C ALA A 128 12.87 -16.87 -6.30
N GLN A 129 11.55 -16.90 -6.10
CA GLN A 129 10.90 -17.61 -5.00
C GLN A 129 10.66 -19.10 -5.26
N ALA A 130 10.77 -19.55 -6.51
CA ALA A 130 10.55 -20.95 -6.84
C ALA A 130 11.58 -21.83 -6.12
N PRO A 131 11.15 -22.98 -5.55
CA PRO A 131 12.08 -23.89 -4.89
C PRO A 131 13.17 -24.36 -5.87
N PRO A 132 14.39 -24.64 -5.38
CA PRO A 132 15.48 -25.12 -6.22
C PRO A 132 15.05 -26.35 -7.00
N LYS A 133 15.34 -26.35 -8.30
CA LYS A 133 14.93 -27.42 -9.21
C LYS A 133 15.58 -28.74 -8.79
N PRO A 134 14.82 -29.85 -8.72
CA PRO A 134 15.42 -31.17 -8.55
C PRO A 134 16.27 -31.52 -9.77
N ALA A 135 17.46 -32.10 -9.55
CA ALA A 135 18.45 -32.40 -10.59
C ALA A 135 17.95 -33.32 -11.72
N ALA A 136 16.81 -34.00 -11.52
CA ALA A 136 16.20 -34.94 -12.46
C ALA A 136 14.94 -34.40 -13.18
N SER A 137 14.71 -33.08 -13.22
CA SER A 137 13.55 -32.51 -13.93
C SER A 137 13.63 -32.72 -15.45
N THR A 138 12.60 -33.33 -16.05
CA THR A 138 12.50 -33.53 -17.50
C THR A 138 12.26 -32.17 -18.21
N PRO A 139 12.75 -31.95 -19.44
CA PRO A 139 12.49 -30.70 -20.20
C PRO A 139 11.00 -30.35 -20.33
N GLN A 140 10.12 -31.36 -20.37
CA GLN A 140 8.67 -31.16 -20.39
C GLN A 140 8.12 -30.56 -19.07
N GLN A 141 8.59 -31.07 -17.93
CA GLN A 141 8.24 -30.54 -16.60
C GLN A 141 8.73 -29.08 -16.42
N GLN A 142 9.89 -28.75 -17.00
CA GLN A 142 10.41 -27.38 -16.98
C GLN A 142 9.54 -26.42 -17.81
N SER A 143 9.06 -26.86 -18.97
CA SER A 143 8.14 -26.06 -19.80
C SER A 143 6.82 -25.81 -19.07
N GLU A 144 6.25 -26.83 -18.44
CA GLU A 144 5.01 -26.73 -17.66
C GLU A 144 5.16 -25.80 -16.45
N HIS A 145 6.27 -25.92 -15.71
CA HIS A 145 6.57 -25.04 -14.58
C HIS A 145 6.70 -23.58 -15.01
N ASN A 146 7.40 -23.30 -16.12
CA ASN A 146 7.52 -21.94 -16.64
C ASN A 146 6.15 -21.36 -17.08
N LYS A 147 5.28 -22.18 -17.69
CA LYS A 147 3.91 -21.78 -18.04
C LYS A 147 3.10 -21.43 -16.79
N GLN A 148 3.23 -22.21 -15.71
CA GLN A 148 2.55 -21.94 -14.43
C GLN A 148 3.02 -20.62 -13.81
N ILE A 149 4.32 -20.33 -13.84
CA ILE A 149 4.87 -19.05 -13.35
C ILE A 149 4.31 -17.87 -14.13
N VAL A 150 4.28 -17.96 -15.46
CA VAL A 150 3.71 -16.93 -16.33
C VAL A 150 2.22 -16.70 -16.04
N GLN A 151 1.45 -17.78 -15.87
CA GLN A 151 0.03 -17.69 -15.54
C GLN A 151 -0.20 -16.99 -14.19
N ARG A 152 0.56 -17.38 -13.15
CA ARG A 152 0.50 -16.73 -11.82
C ARG A 152 0.91 -15.27 -11.87
N ALA A 153 1.99 -14.93 -12.58
CA ALA A 153 2.44 -13.55 -12.75
C ALA A 153 1.33 -12.68 -13.38
N THR A 154 0.64 -13.21 -14.39
CA THR A 154 -0.48 -12.53 -15.05
C THR A 154 -1.66 -12.32 -14.10
N GLN A 155 -2.01 -13.35 -13.31
CA GLN A 155 -3.07 -13.27 -12.31
C GLN A 155 -2.76 -12.22 -11.23
N PHE A 156 -1.54 -12.23 -10.69
CA PHE A 156 -1.12 -11.27 -9.68
C PHE A 156 -1.05 -9.85 -10.21
N ALA A 157 -0.56 -9.64 -11.44
CA ALA A 157 -0.59 -8.32 -12.07
C ALA A 157 -2.03 -7.78 -12.18
N GLY A 158 -2.99 -8.64 -12.53
CA GLY A 158 -4.42 -8.31 -12.54
C GLY A 158 -4.93 -7.87 -11.17
N GLN A 159 -4.64 -8.64 -10.13
CA GLN A 159 -5.05 -8.31 -8.75
C GLN A 159 -4.44 -7.00 -8.24
N VAL A 160 -3.17 -6.74 -8.55
CA VAL A 160 -2.49 -5.48 -8.18
C VAL A 160 -3.19 -4.29 -8.84
N LEU A 161 -3.50 -4.39 -10.14
CA LEU A 161 -4.23 -3.35 -10.88
C LEU A 161 -5.65 -3.14 -10.35
N GLU A 162 -6.35 -4.22 -10.00
CA GLU A 162 -7.67 -4.16 -9.39
C GLU A 162 -7.63 -3.44 -8.03
N ARG A 163 -6.65 -3.74 -7.17
CA ARG A 163 -6.49 -3.04 -5.89
C ARG A 163 -6.22 -1.55 -6.07
N VAL A 164 -5.32 -1.18 -6.98
CA VAL A 164 -5.00 0.24 -7.24
C VAL A 164 -6.21 0.97 -7.81
N SER A 165 -6.92 0.37 -8.77
CA SER A 165 -8.13 0.96 -9.35
C SER A 165 -9.28 1.06 -8.34
N SER A 166 -9.37 0.16 -7.36
CA SER A 166 -10.37 0.24 -6.29
C SER A 166 -10.20 1.47 -5.37
N LEU A 167 -8.96 1.97 -5.25
CA LEU A 167 -8.64 3.19 -4.49
C LEU A 167 -8.69 4.46 -5.35
N SER A 168 -8.78 4.32 -6.67
CA SER A 168 -8.81 5.44 -7.59
C SER A 168 -10.16 6.16 -7.55
N PRO A 169 -10.17 7.49 -7.40
CA PRO A 169 -11.36 8.32 -7.58
C PRO A 169 -12.08 8.12 -8.91
N ALA A 170 -11.36 7.74 -9.98
CA ALA A 170 -11.96 7.54 -11.29
C ALA A 170 -13.03 6.43 -11.25
N THR A 171 -12.80 5.39 -10.44
CA THR A 171 -13.73 4.27 -10.27
C THR A 171 -14.96 4.68 -9.48
N SER A 172 -14.80 5.49 -8.43
CA SER A 172 -15.94 6.02 -7.67
C SER A 172 -16.75 7.04 -8.48
N MET A 173 -16.10 7.87 -9.31
CA MET A 173 -16.79 8.76 -10.26
C MET A 173 -17.57 7.98 -11.33
N ALA A 174 -17.00 6.91 -11.89
CA ALA A 174 -17.69 6.07 -12.86
C ALA A 174 -18.93 5.40 -12.23
N ARG A 175 -18.81 4.88 -11.00
CA ARG A 175 -19.95 4.31 -10.26
C ARG A 175 -21.00 5.34 -9.90
N ALA A 176 -20.60 6.56 -9.54
CA ALA A 176 -21.54 7.64 -9.25
C ALA A 176 -22.33 8.08 -10.51
N ALA A 177 -21.70 8.03 -11.69
CA ALA A 177 -22.38 8.29 -12.95
C ALA A 177 -23.42 7.20 -13.32
N GLU A 178 -23.15 5.94 -12.98
CA GLU A 178 -24.08 4.82 -13.20
C GLU A 178 -25.20 4.74 -12.15
N GLY A 179 -24.92 5.16 -10.90
CA GLY A 179 -25.79 5.02 -9.73
C GLY A 179 -26.78 6.16 -9.47
N ALA A 180 -26.94 7.13 -10.38
CA ALA A 180 -27.80 8.31 -10.23
C ALA A 180 -29.33 8.03 -10.15
N LYS A 181 -29.75 6.81 -9.80
CA LYS A 181 -31.16 6.39 -9.66
C LYS A 181 -31.62 6.20 -8.20
N GLY A 182 -30.77 6.45 -7.20
CA GLY A 182 -31.09 6.28 -5.77
C GLY A 182 -31.15 7.60 -5.00
N GLU A 183 -32.02 7.67 -3.98
CA GLU A 183 -32.32 8.84 -3.14
C GLU A 183 -31.26 9.11 -2.04
N GLU A 184 -30.25 8.25 -1.90
CA GLU A 184 -29.14 8.42 -0.95
C GLU A 184 -28.01 9.28 -1.53
N LEU A 185 -27.43 10.16 -0.70
CA LEU A 185 -26.24 10.92 -1.10
C LEU A 185 -25.11 9.95 -1.51
N PRO A 186 -24.44 10.18 -2.65
CA PRO A 186 -23.34 9.33 -3.07
C PRO A 186 -22.20 9.39 -2.04
N PRO A 187 -21.52 8.26 -1.77
CA PRO A 187 -20.40 8.23 -0.85
C PRO A 187 -19.27 9.15 -1.32
N PRO A 188 -18.44 9.67 -0.40
CA PRO A 188 -17.36 10.57 -0.77
C PRO A 188 -16.37 9.89 -1.72
N LEU A 189 -15.76 10.69 -2.60
CA LEU A 189 -14.90 10.21 -3.67
C LEU A 189 -13.74 9.31 -3.18
N ASN A 190 -13.19 9.65 -2.03
CA ASN A 190 -12.08 8.98 -1.33
C ASN A 190 -12.57 8.02 -0.22
N PHE A 191 -13.84 7.63 -0.20
CA PHE A 191 -14.44 6.76 0.84
C PHE A 191 -13.59 5.53 1.14
N LYS A 192 -13.18 4.79 0.10
CA LYS A 192 -12.36 3.57 0.21
C LYS A 192 -11.01 3.84 0.89
N VAL A 193 -10.40 4.99 0.58
CA VAL A 193 -9.12 5.40 1.17
C VAL A 193 -9.30 5.74 2.65
N ILE A 194 -10.38 6.45 3.00
CA ILE A 194 -10.71 6.79 4.39
C ILE A 194 -10.99 5.52 5.19
N GLU A 195 -11.74 4.56 4.65
CA GLU A 195 -12.01 3.27 5.27
C GLU A 195 -10.71 2.50 5.54
N LEU A 196 -9.79 2.48 4.58
CA LEU A 196 -8.48 1.84 4.72
C LEU A 196 -7.62 2.51 5.80
N ILE A 197 -7.62 3.84 5.87
CA ILE A 197 -6.92 4.60 6.92
C ILE A 197 -7.54 4.32 8.28
N ARG A 198 -8.87 4.26 8.37
CA ARG A 198 -9.60 3.98 9.61
C ARG A 198 -9.31 2.57 10.12
N ALA A 199 -9.27 1.58 9.23
CA ALA A 199 -8.87 0.22 9.58
C ALA A 199 -7.41 0.19 10.08
N ALA A 200 -6.49 0.87 9.39
CA ALA A 200 -5.08 0.94 9.81
C ALA A 200 -4.88 1.62 11.19
N ALA A 201 -5.70 2.63 11.49
CA ALA A 201 -5.64 3.42 12.72
C ALA A 201 -6.49 2.82 13.86
N ASP A 202 -7.22 1.74 13.62
CA ASP A 202 -8.10 1.15 14.63
C ASP A 202 -7.29 0.56 15.79
N THR A 203 -7.59 1.03 17.00
CA THR A 203 -6.86 0.63 18.20
C THR A 203 -7.09 -0.86 18.51
N HIS A 204 -8.27 -1.39 18.24
CA HIS A 204 -8.57 -2.80 18.50
C HIS A 204 -7.76 -3.72 17.58
N GLN A 205 -7.63 -3.39 16.29
CA GLN A 205 -6.77 -4.12 15.36
C GLN A 205 -5.28 -3.97 15.72
N GLN A 206 -4.84 -2.78 16.14
CA GLN A 206 -3.45 -2.55 16.53
C GLN A 206 -3.04 -3.35 17.78
N ILE A 207 -3.92 -3.52 18.76
CA ILE A 207 -3.62 -4.31 19.96
C ILE A 207 -3.45 -5.80 19.64
N GLN A 208 -4.13 -6.30 18.60
CA GLN A 208 -4.02 -7.69 18.17
C GLN A 208 -2.70 -7.98 17.41
N MET A 209 -1.99 -6.94 16.98
CA MET A 209 -0.67 -7.09 16.35
C MET A 209 0.36 -7.63 17.35
N PRO A 210 1.36 -8.41 16.89
CA PRO A 210 2.43 -8.90 17.76
C PRO A 210 3.16 -7.77 18.50
N PRO A 211 3.61 -7.97 19.75
CA PRO A 211 4.32 -6.94 20.52
C PRO A 211 5.58 -6.38 19.82
N LEU A 212 6.27 -7.21 19.04
CA LEU A 212 7.45 -6.84 18.24
C LEU A 212 7.14 -5.84 17.11
N TRP A 213 5.86 -5.65 16.77
CA TRP A 213 5.42 -4.65 15.81
C TRP A 213 5.36 -3.24 16.41
N HIS A 214 5.40 -3.13 17.75
CA HIS A 214 5.32 -1.89 18.51
C HIS A 214 4.10 -1.03 18.15
N PRO A 215 2.87 -1.49 18.43
CA PRO A 215 1.64 -0.77 18.06
C PRO A 215 1.49 0.61 18.72
N TRP A 216 2.14 0.82 19.87
CA TRP A 216 2.15 2.11 20.57
C TRP A 216 3.11 3.15 19.95
N ALA A 217 4.02 2.71 19.08
CA ALA A 217 5.16 3.51 18.58
C ALA A 217 4.94 4.08 17.21
#